data_AF-A0A2Z3HUF9-F1
#
_entry.id   AF-A0A2Z3HUF9-F1
#
_cell.length_a   1.000
_cell.length_b   1.000
_cell.length_c   1.000
_cell.angle_alpha   90.00
_cell.angle_beta   90.00
_cell.angle_gamma   90.00
#
_symmetry.space_group_name_H-M   'P 1'
#
loop_
_entity.id
_entity.type
_entity.pdbx_description
1 polymer ?
#
loop_
_entity_poly.entity_id
_entity_poly.type
_entity_poly.pdbx_seq_one_letter_code
_entity_poly.pdbx_strand_id
1 'polypeptide(L)'
;MLKRFLLLIVFVGLSACSTNNHIKTPKNPTTASFPASADEVSISAMSLIGTPYTWGGNTPDSGFDCSGLIVYVYNGAGVKLPRTTQAMSSLTKPTVNKKSLKTGDLIFFATSGGRKVSHAGIYVGNGRFVHAPSSGGVVRLNNLNESYWSKTFLLGKRIIQN
;
A
#
# COMPACT_ATOMS: atom_id res chain seq x y z
N MET A 1 32.96 46.95 -40.89
CA MET A 1 31.71 46.95 -40.09
C MET A 1 31.47 45.53 -39.59
N LEU A 2 31.16 45.38 -38.29
CA LEU A 2 30.40 44.26 -37.69
C LEU A 2 31.13 42.89 -37.71
N LYS A 3 31.40 42.14 -36.63
CA LYS A 3 30.83 42.01 -35.28
C LYS A 3 31.83 41.16 -34.45
N ARG A 4 32.07 41.58 -33.21
CA ARG A 4 32.09 40.77 -31.97
C ARG A 4 32.37 39.26 -32.11
N PHE A 5 33.37 38.76 -31.37
CA PHE A 5 33.09 37.86 -30.23
C PHE A 5 34.33 37.71 -29.34
N LEU A 6 34.24 38.29 -28.14
CA LEU A 6 35.12 38.03 -27.02
C LEU A 6 34.70 36.67 -26.45
N LEU A 7 35.56 35.65 -26.55
CA LEU A 7 35.34 34.36 -25.88
C LEU A 7 36.36 34.23 -24.74
N LEU A 8 36.01 34.77 -23.58
CA LEU A 8 36.67 34.47 -22.32
C LEU A 8 36.23 33.06 -21.90
N ILE A 9 37.07 32.07 -22.16
CA ILE A 9 36.88 30.71 -21.65
C ILE A 9 37.35 30.71 -20.19
N VAL A 10 36.42 30.94 -19.27
CA VAL A 10 36.63 30.69 -17.85
C VAL A 10 36.50 29.18 -17.64
N PHE A 11 37.63 28.47 -17.62
CA PHE A 11 37.68 27.08 -17.15
C PHE A 11 37.46 27.08 -15.64
N VAL A 12 36.20 26.95 -15.22
CA VAL A 12 35.87 26.62 -13.83
C VAL A 12 36.34 25.18 -13.59
N GLY A 13 37.46 25.04 -12.89
CA GLY A 13 37.97 23.76 -12.42
C GLY A 13 36.98 23.14 -11.44
N LEU A 14 36.19 22.18 -11.92
CA LEU A 14 35.47 21.25 -11.05
C LEU A 14 36.51 20.30 -10.43
N SER A 15 37.01 20.67 -9.25
CA SER A 15 37.69 19.73 -8.36
C SER A 15 36.69 18.65 -7.95
N ALA A 16 36.73 17.51 -8.66
CA ALA A 16 36.07 16.30 -8.23
C ALA A 16 36.80 15.77 -6.99
N CYS A 17 36.20 15.96 -5.80
CA CYS A 17 36.59 15.20 -4.62
C CYS A 17 36.20 13.73 -4.86
N SER A 18 37.14 12.94 -5.36
CA SER A 18 37.03 11.48 -5.39
C SER A 18 37.28 10.96 -3.98
N THR A 19 36.24 10.90 -3.16
CA THR A 19 36.27 10.18 -1.89
C THR A 19 36.12 8.70 -2.20
N ASN A 20 37.24 7.98 -2.29
CA ASN A 20 37.26 6.52 -2.26
C ASN A 20 36.88 6.03 -0.86
N ASN A 21 35.59 6.09 -0.54
CA ASN A 21 35.05 5.28 0.55
C ASN A 21 35.02 3.84 0.05
N HIS A 22 36.10 3.11 0.33
CA HIS A 22 36.11 1.67 0.28
C HIS A 22 35.12 1.17 1.35
N ILE A 23 33.82 1.13 0.99
CA ILE A 23 32.79 0.43 1.74
C ILE A 23 33.31 -1.00 1.87
N LYS A 24 33.79 -1.35 3.05
CA LYS A 24 33.99 -2.75 3.42
C LYS A 24 32.60 -3.37 3.34
N THR A 25 32.30 -4.06 2.25
CA THR A 25 31.11 -4.88 2.13
C THR A 25 31.21 -5.93 3.24
N PRO A 26 30.30 -5.93 4.23
CA PRO A 26 30.16 -7.11 5.07
C PRO A 26 29.61 -8.21 4.18
N LYS A 27 30.47 -9.16 3.83
CA LYS A 27 30.12 -10.43 3.19
C LYS A 27 29.32 -11.27 4.19
N ASN A 28 28.03 -11.00 4.28
CA ASN A 28 27.02 -11.90 4.83
C ASN A 28 25.67 -11.52 4.22
N PRO A 29 25.00 -12.43 3.48
CA PRO A 29 23.61 -12.24 3.12
C PRO A 29 22.76 -12.55 4.36
N THR A 30 22.89 -11.71 5.39
CA THR A 30 21.88 -11.67 6.44
C THR A 30 20.71 -10.92 5.82
N THR A 31 19.68 -11.64 5.41
CA THR A 31 18.39 -11.08 5.02
C THR A 31 17.91 -10.21 6.18
N ALA A 32 18.24 -8.91 6.15
CA ALA A 32 17.73 -7.96 7.11
C ALA A 32 16.22 -7.91 6.85
N SER A 33 15.44 -8.57 7.71
CA SER A 33 13.98 -8.45 7.66
C SER A 33 13.67 -7.03 8.13
N PHE A 34 13.53 -6.11 7.17
CA PHE A 34 12.99 -4.80 7.49
C PHE A 34 11.58 -5.02 8.08
N PRO A 35 11.24 -4.33 9.18
CA PRO A 35 9.88 -4.38 9.68
C PRO A 35 8.94 -3.95 8.56
N ALA A 36 7.82 -4.65 8.42
CA ALA A 36 6.80 -4.33 7.43
C ALA A 36 6.50 -2.83 7.46
N SER A 37 6.58 -2.15 6.31
CA SER A 37 6.35 -0.71 6.26
C SER A 37 4.96 -0.40 5.72
N ALA A 38 4.28 0.56 6.35
CA ALA A 38 2.98 1.04 5.90
C ALA A 38 3.03 1.60 4.46
N ASP A 39 4.15 2.22 4.08
CA ASP A 39 4.34 2.81 2.77
C ASP A 39 4.47 1.72 1.69
N GLU A 40 5.22 0.65 1.93
CA GLU A 40 5.32 -0.49 1.01
C GLU A 40 3.97 -1.17 0.81
N VAL A 41 3.19 -1.37 1.87
CA VAL A 41 1.81 -1.89 1.76
C VAL A 41 0.96 -0.98 0.87
N SER A 42 1.08 0.33 1.01
CA SER A 42 0.31 1.28 0.21
C SER A 42 0.73 1.28 -1.26
N ILE A 43 2.04 1.27 -1.56
CA ILE A 43 2.60 1.24 -2.90
C ILE A 43 2.21 -0.07 -3.60
N SER A 44 2.37 -1.20 -2.90
CA SER A 44 1.98 -2.52 -3.40
C SER A 44 0.49 -2.57 -3.71
N ALA A 45 -0.38 -2.11 -2.80
CA ALA A 45 -1.82 -2.05 -3.05
C ALA A 45 -2.16 -1.17 -4.27
N MET A 46 -1.55 0.01 -4.38
CA MET A 46 -1.77 0.93 -5.51
C MET A 46 -1.34 0.31 -6.85
N SER A 47 -0.25 -0.47 -6.87
CA SER A 47 0.26 -1.12 -8.09
C SER A 47 -0.68 -2.18 -8.67
N LEU A 48 -1.63 -2.68 -7.87
CA LEU A 48 -2.57 -3.73 -8.27
C LEU A 48 -3.88 -3.17 -8.82
N ILE A 49 -4.07 -1.85 -8.83
CA ILE A 49 -5.25 -1.22 -9.43
C ILE A 49 -5.39 -1.63 -10.90
N GLY A 50 -6.61 -1.95 -11.30
CA GLY A 50 -6.94 -2.47 -12.63
C GLY A 50 -6.98 -4.00 -12.70
N THR A 51 -6.40 -4.71 -11.73
CA THR A 51 -6.46 -6.18 -11.70
C THR A 51 -7.91 -6.67 -11.57
N PRO A 52 -8.37 -7.66 -12.35
CA PRO A 52 -9.75 -8.15 -12.27
C PRO A 52 -10.14 -8.67 -10.88
N TYR A 53 -11.41 -8.51 -10.54
CA TYR A 53 -11.98 -9.23 -9.42
C TYR A 53 -12.24 -10.68 -9.78
N THR A 54 -11.80 -11.60 -8.93
CA THR A 54 -12.10 -13.04 -9.04
C THR A 54 -12.43 -13.59 -7.67
N TRP A 55 -13.60 -14.22 -7.50
CA TRP A 55 -13.96 -14.85 -6.23
C TRP A 55 -12.94 -15.94 -5.85
N GLY A 56 -12.37 -15.86 -4.66
CA GLY A 56 -11.29 -16.75 -4.22
C GLY A 56 -9.90 -16.35 -4.73
N GLY A 57 -9.82 -15.45 -5.71
CA GLY A 57 -8.58 -15.01 -6.33
C GLY A 57 -7.64 -14.32 -5.35
N ASN A 58 -6.34 -14.56 -5.50
CA ASN A 58 -5.30 -14.14 -4.57
C ASN A 58 -3.94 -13.86 -5.23
N THR A 59 -3.92 -13.70 -6.56
CA THR A 59 -2.71 -13.33 -7.33
C THR A 59 -3.07 -12.33 -8.44
N PRO A 60 -2.10 -11.55 -8.97
CA PRO A 60 -2.35 -10.64 -10.08
C PRO A 60 -2.91 -11.35 -11.32
N ASP A 61 -2.36 -12.53 -11.66
CA ASP A 61 -2.76 -13.28 -12.87
C ASP A 61 -4.16 -13.89 -12.75
N SER A 62 -4.52 -14.42 -11.57
CA SER A 62 -5.84 -14.98 -11.33
C SER A 62 -6.92 -13.92 -11.06
N GLY A 63 -6.52 -12.68 -10.81
CA GLY A 63 -7.36 -11.67 -10.16
C GLY A 63 -7.49 -11.87 -8.65
N PHE A 64 -8.20 -10.94 -8.00
CA PHE A 64 -8.33 -10.87 -6.55
C PHE A 64 -9.79 -10.83 -6.08
N ASP A 65 -10.08 -11.47 -4.94
CA ASP A 65 -11.18 -11.00 -4.08
C ASP A 65 -10.67 -10.01 -3.02
N CYS A 66 -11.58 -9.46 -2.23
CA CYS A 66 -11.24 -8.38 -1.29
C CYS A 66 -10.19 -8.81 -0.25
N SER A 67 -10.29 -10.03 0.28
CA SER A 67 -9.32 -10.53 1.25
C SER A 67 -8.08 -11.13 0.60
N GLY A 68 -8.18 -11.65 -0.63
CA GLY A 68 -7.06 -12.16 -1.41
C GLY A 68 -6.09 -11.04 -1.79
N LEU A 69 -6.62 -9.88 -2.17
CA LEU A 69 -5.81 -8.66 -2.37
C LEU A 69 -5.04 -8.28 -1.10
N ILE A 70 -5.72 -8.26 0.05
CA ILE A 70 -5.11 -7.91 1.34
C ILE A 70 -4.00 -8.89 1.70
N VAL A 71 -4.29 -10.20 1.63
CA VAL A 71 -3.31 -11.24 1.95
C VAL A 71 -2.09 -11.14 1.05
N TYR A 72 -2.28 -10.93 -0.25
CA TYR A 72 -1.18 -10.79 -1.21
C TYR A 72 -0.27 -9.60 -0.86
N VAL A 73 -0.85 -8.42 -0.65
CA VAL A 73 -0.09 -7.20 -0.33
C VAL A 73 0.68 -7.36 0.98
N TYR A 74 0.02 -7.84 2.04
CA TYR A 74 0.66 -7.98 3.35
C TYR A 74 1.70 -9.10 3.40
N ASN A 75 1.51 -10.20 2.66
CA ASN A 75 2.53 -11.23 2.54
C ASN A 75 3.79 -10.68 1.86
N GLY A 76 3.64 -9.81 0.85
CA GLY A 76 4.77 -9.11 0.23
C GLY A 76 5.57 -8.27 1.23
N ALA A 77 4.87 -7.63 2.17
CA ALA A 77 5.47 -6.90 3.29
C ALA A 77 5.87 -7.79 4.49
N GLY A 78 5.88 -9.12 4.33
CA GLY A 78 6.30 -10.07 5.38
C GLY A 78 5.29 -10.30 6.52
N VAL A 79 4.05 -9.84 6.39
CA VAL A 79 2.98 -9.99 7.40
C VAL A 79 1.96 -11.04 6.95
N LYS A 80 1.86 -12.12 7.72
CA LYS A 80 0.85 -13.16 7.47
C LYS A 80 -0.49 -12.77 8.07
N LEU A 81 -1.54 -12.74 7.24
CA LEU A 81 -2.91 -12.49 7.66
C LEU A 81 -3.81 -13.70 7.39
N PRO A 82 -4.89 -13.89 8.19
CA PRO A 82 -5.92 -14.87 7.89
C PRO A 82 -6.57 -14.61 6.51
N ARG A 83 -7.10 -15.66 5.86
CA ARG A 83 -7.67 -15.56 4.51
C ARG A 83 -8.99 -14.79 4.42
N THR A 84 -9.77 -14.69 5.50
CA THR A 84 -11.12 -14.11 5.49
C THR A 84 -11.17 -12.74 6.14
N THR A 85 -12.02 -11.85 5.63
CA THR A 85 -12.21 -10.50 6.19
C THR A 85 -12.73 -10.56 7.62
N GLN A 86 -13.59 -11.52 7.95
CA GLN A 86 -14.10 -11.73 9.31
C GLN A 86 -12.95 -12.06 10.27
N ALA A 87 -12.08 -13.02 9.92
CA ALA A 87 -10.95 -13.38 10.77
C ALA A 87 -9.98 -12.20 10.94
N MET A 88 -9.69 -11.45 9.86
CA MET A 88 -8.87 -10.24 9.93
C MET A 88 -9.47 -9.16 10.85
N SER A 89 -10.79 -8.96 10.80
CA SER A 89 -11.48 -7.98 11.66
C SER A 89 -11.43 -8.34 13.16
N SER A 90 -11.36 -9.65 13.45
CA SER A 90 -11.32 -10.21 14.81
C SER A 90 -9.91 -10.38 15.37
N LEU A 91 -8.85 -10.00 14.63
CA LEU A 91 -7.48 -10.04 15.14
C LEU A 91 -7.34 -9.20 16.42
N THR A 92 -6.53 -9.72 17.36
CA THR A 92 -6.07 -9.02 18.56
C THR A 92 -5.03 -7.95 18.19
N LYS A 93 -5.50 -6.94 17.46
CA LYS A 93 -4.76 -5.77 16.98
C LYS A 93 -5.58 -4.51 17.31
N PRO A 94 -4.95 -3.34 17.44
CA PRO A 94 -5.66 -2.11 17.79
C PRO A 94 -6.79 -1.82 16.81
N THR A 95 -8.01 -1.68 17.31
CA THR A 95 -9.16 -1.20 16.53
C THR A 95 -9.05 0.31 16.37
N VAL A 96 -9.27 0.80 15.16
CA VAL A 96 -9.07 2.20 14.77
C VAL A 96 -10.38 2.78 14.28
N ASN A 97 -10.77 3.95 14.78
CA ASN A 97 -11.91 4.70 14.27
C ASN A 97 -11.54 5.44 12.96
N LYS A 98 -12.56 5.82 12.17
CA LYS A 98 -12.37 6.50 10.87
C LYS A 98 -11.43 7.71 10.92
N LYS A 99 -11.48 8.50 12.00
CA LYS A 99 -10.66 9.74 12.15
C LYS A 99 -9.20 9.47 12.49
N SER A 100 -8.89 8.26 12.97
CA SER A 100 -7.55 7.88 13.43
C SER A 100 -6.84 6.94 12.45
N LEU A 101 -7.41 6.73 11.25
CA LEU A 101 -6.85 5.87 10.22
C LEU A 101 -5.51 6.39 9.74
N LYS A 102 -4.55 5.48 9.63
CA LYS A 102 -3.22 5.69 9.06
C LYS A 102 -3.04 4.76 7.87
N THR A 103 -2.18 5.16 6.93
CA THR A 103 -1.76 4.32 5.80
C THR A 103 -1.38 2.93 6.29
N GLY A 104 -1.83 1.89 5.58
CA GLY A 104 -1.62 0.51 5.99
C GLY A 104 -2.55 0.04 7.11
N ASP A 105 -3.57 0.79 7.53
CA ASP A 105 -4.66 0.20 8.29
C ASP A 105 -5.58 -0.62 7.37
N LEU A 106 -6.08 -1.75 7.84
CA LEU A 106 -7.20 -2.44 7.21
C LEU A 106 -8.50 -1.75 7.60
N ILE A 107 -9.43 -1.65 6.67
CA ILE A 107 -10.77 -1.10 6.91
C ILE A 107 -11.84 -2.10 6.49
N PHE A 108 -12.93 -2.16 7.24
CA PHE A 108 -13.95 -3.19 7.11
C PHE A 108 -15.34 -2.57 6.97
N PHE A 109 -16.19 -3.22 6.19
CA PHE A 109 -17.50 -2.71 5.80
C PHE A 109 -18.60 -3.77 5.88
N ALA A 110 -19.85 -3.32 6.04
CA ALA A 110 -21.08 -4.11 5.92
C ALA A 110 -21.77 -3.84 4.55
N THR A 111 -21.12 -4.20 3.45
CA THR A 111 -21.65 -4.03 2.09
C THR A 111 -22.82 -4.96 1.76
N SER A 112 -22.91 -6.11 2.43
CA SER A 112 -24.03 -7.07 2.31
C SER A 112 -25.20 -6.73 3.26
N GLY A 113 -25.16 -5.56 3.90
CA GLY A 113 -26.17 -5.12 4.87
C GLY A 113 -25.93 -5.61 6.30
N GLY A 114 -26.73 -5.08 7.22
CA GLY A 114 -26.64 -5.37 8.64
C GLY A 114 -25.40 -4.76 9.31
N ARG A 115 -24.81 -5.51 10.26
CA ARG A 115 -23.69 -5.04 11.10
C ARG A 115 -22.46 -5.96 11.05
N LYS A 116 -22.45 -6.93 10.13
CA LYS A 116 -21.37 -7.92 10.00
C LYS A 116 -20.40 -7.49 8.91
N VAL A 117 -19.12 -7.82 9.11
CA VAL A 117 -18.08 -7.61 8.10
C VAL A 117 -18.38 -8.50 6.90
N SER A 118 -18.52 -7.87 5.73
CA SER A 118 -18.69 -8.53 4.43
C SER A 118 -17.69 -8.08 3.38
N HIS A 119 -16.98 -6.96 3.62
CA HIS A 119 -15.96 -6.42 2.73
C HIS A 119 -14.80 -5.82 3.51
N ALA A 120 -13.66 -5.69 2.84
CA ALA A 120 -12.49 -5.01 3.38
C ALA A 120 -11.67 -4.30 2.30
N GLY A 121 -10.79 -3.41 2.74
CA GLY A 121 -9.81 -2.74 1.89
C GLY A 121 -8.59 -2.28 2.70
N ILE A 122 -7.59 -1.78 1.99
CA ILE A 122 -6.35 -1.23 2.57
C ILE A 122 -6.44 0.28 2.50
N TYR A 123 -6.36 0.96 3.65
CA TYR A 123 -6.35 2.41 3.70
C TYR A 123 -4.99 2.94 3.23
N VAL A 124 -5.00 3.87 2.28
CA VAL A 124 -3.79 4.42 1.64
C VAL A 124 -3.64 5.93 1.88
N GLY A 125 -4.27 6.44 2.94
CA GLY A 125 -4.19 7.85 3.32
C GLY A 125 -5.27 8.73 2.69
N ASN A 126 -5.43 9.95 3.22
CA ASN A 126 -6.31 11.00 2.68
C ASN A 126 -7.77 10.57 2.44
N GLY A 127 -8.31 9.71 3.30
CA GLY A 127 -9.67 9.18 3.14
C GLY A 127 -9.81 8.11 2.05
N ARG A 128 -8.72 7.70 1.40
CA ARG A 128 -8.76 6.77 0.27
C ARG A 128 -8.33 5.36 0.67
N PHE A 129 -8.85 4.38 -0.05
CA PHE A 129 -8.52 2.98 0.17
C PHE A 129 -8.56 2.19 -1.14
N VAL A 130 -7.73 1.16 -1.21
CA VAL A 130 -7.69 0.22 -2.33
C VAL A 130 -8.43 -1.06 -1.94
N HIS A 131 -9.25 -1.58 -2.86
CA HIS A 131 -10.00 -2.81 -2.65
C HIS A 131 -10.34 -3.51 -3.98
N ALA A 132 -10.63 -4.81 -3.93
CA ALA A 132 -11.25 -5.55 -5.03
C ALA A 132 -12.76 -5.65 -4.75
N PRO A 133 -13.65 -4.96 -5.49
CA PRO A 133 -15.02 -4.68 -5.07
C PRO A 133 -15.99 -5.86 -5.18
N SER A 134 -16.09 -6.47 -6.37
CA SER A 134 -17.09 -7.51 -6.69
C SER A 134 -16.89 -8.03 -8.12
N SER A 135 -17.56 -9.12 -8.46
CA SER A 135 -17.58 -9.71 -9.81
C SER A 135 -17.87 -8.67 -10.90
N GLY A 136 -17.15 -8.75 -12.02
CA GLY A 136 -17.23 -7.79 -13.12
C GLY A 136 -16.49 -6.46 -12.87
N GLY A 137 -15.97 -6.25 -11.66
CA GLY A 137 -15.14 -5.10 -11.31
C GLY A 137 -13.64 -5.39 -11.36
N VAL A 138 -12.87 -4.37 -11.03
CA VAL A 138 -11.41 -4.42 -10.91
C VAL A 138 -10.97 -3.83 -9.57
N VAL A 139 -9.78 -4.19 -9.11
CA VAL A 139 -9.10 -3.51 -8.00
C VAL A 139 -9.05 -2.02 -8.30
N ARG A 140 -9.47 -1.19 -7.35
CA ARG A 140 -9.61 0.24 -7.57
C ARG A 140 -9.45 1.03 -6.28
N LEU A 141 -9.34 2.34 -6.45
CA LEU A 141 -9.32 3.31 -5.38
C LEU A 141 -10.72 3.89 -5.16
N ASN A 142 -11.18 3.95 -3.91
CA ASN A 142 -12.39 4.66 -3.52
C ASN A 142 -12.12 5.58 -2.33
N ASN A 143 -13.03 6.53 -2.09
CA ASN A 143 -12.98 7.45 -0.97
C ASN A 143 -14.01 7.09 0.10
N LEU A 144 -13.59 7.03 1.36
CA LEU A 144 -14.41 6.77 2.53
C LEU A 144 -15.49 7.82 2.79
N ASN A 145 -15.39 9.00 2.16
CA ASN A 145 -16.38 10.07 2.28
C ASN A 145 -17.48 9.98 1.22
N GLU A 146 -17.35 9.08 0.24
CA GLU A 146 -18.47 8.74 -0.64
C GLU A 146 -19.63 8.18 0.20
N SER A 147 -20.87 8.58 -0.12
CA SER A 147 -22.07 8.25 0.66
C SER A 147 -22.21 6.75 0.95
N TYR A 148 -21.95 5.90 -0.05
CA TYR A 148 -22.02 4.44 0.09
C TYR A 148 -20.99 3.90 1.10
N TRP A 149 -19.72 4.27 0.96
CA TRP A 149 -18.63 3.80 1.82
C TRP A 149 -18.72 4.37 3.23
N SER A 150 -19.14 5.62 3.37
CA SER A 150 -19.32 6.24 4.68
C SER A 150 -20.43 5.58 5.49
N LYS A 151 -21.50 5.12 4.84
CA LYS A 151 -22.64 4.44 5.50
C LYS A 151 -22.32 2.99 5.88
N THR A 152 -21.45 2.32 5.12
CA THR A 152 -21.14 0.90 5.31
C THR A 152 -19.88 0.65 6.14
N PHE A 153 -19.08 1.68 6.44
CA PHE A 153 -17.87 1.56 7.26
C PHE A 153 -18.20 1.07 8.68
N LEU A 154 -17.47 0.07 9.13
CA LEU A 154 -17.62 -0.49 10.48
C LEU A 154 -16.46 -0.11 11.38
N LEU A 155 -15.24 -0.47 10.99
CA LEU A 155 -14.04 -0.30 11.81
C LEU A 155 -12.77 -0.35 10.97
N GLY A 156 -11.69 0.20 11.51
CA GLY A 156 -10.32 -0.03 11.06
C GLY A 156 -9.56 -0.97 12.00
N LYS A 157 -8.48 -1.59 11.51
CA LYS A 157 -7.55 -2.41 12.28
C LYS A 157 -6.11 -2.05 11.91
N ARG A 158 -5.30 -1.72 12.93
CA ARG A 158 -3.88 -1.40 12.75
C ARG A 158 -3.04 -2.66 12.74
N ILE A 159 -2.50 -3.01 11.58
CA ILE A 159 -1.73 -4.25 11.42
C ILE A 159 -0.24 -4.02 11.74
N ILE A 160 0.32 -2.97 11.15
CA ILE A 160 1.71 -2.53 11.32
C ILE A 160 1.77 -1.46 12.40
N GLN A 161 2.70 -1.61 13.35
CA GLN A 161 3.01 -0.59 14.35
C GLN A 161 4.27 0.13 13.89
N ASN A 162 4.10 1.39 13.49
CA ASN A 162 5.22 2.32 13.31
C ASN A 162 5.52 2.99 14.64
#